data_AF-A0A536UQS5-F1
#
_entry.id   AF-A0A536UQS5-F1
#
_cell.length_a   1.000
_cell.length_b   1.000
_cell.length_c   1.000
_cell.angle_alpha   90.00
_cell.angle_beta   90.00
_cell.angle_gamma   90.00
#
_symmetry.space_group_name_H-M   'P 1'
#
loop_
_entity.id
_entity.type
_entity.pdbx_description
1 polymer ?
#
loop_
_entity_poly.entity_id
_entity_poly.type
_entity_poly.pdbx_seq_one_letter_code
_entity_poly.pdbx_strand_id
1 'polypeptide(L)'
;MKKFLLPAASAMALAAGAAHAQSNVTIYGFVDQAVGRNAGQTGTHVLDSTGSRLGFKGEEDLGDGLKASFLLEQRFSPQNGTAATPFFKG
;
A
#
# COMPACT_ATOMS: atom_id res chain seq x y z
N MET A 1 -23.55 -12.02 -48.54
CA MET A 1 -23.03 -10.92 -47.71
C MET A 1 -22.91 -11.39 -46.26
N LYS A 2 -21.89 -12.19 -45.91
CA LYS A 2 -21.71 -12.76 -44.55
C LYS A 2 -20.25 -13.04 -44.18
N LYS A 3 -19.29 -12.61 -45.02
CA LYS A 3 -17.87 -13.01 -44.93
C LYS A 3 -16.96 -11.97 -44.25
N PHE A 4 -17.50 -10.81 -43.84
CA PHE A 4 -16.72 -9.73 -43.22
C PHE A 4 -16.84 -9.66 -41.68
N LEU A 5 -17.64 -10.51 -41.05
CA LEU A 5 -17.85 -10.46 -39.59
C LEU A 5 -16.75 -11.16 -38.78
N LEU A 6 -16.10 -12.19 -39.34
CA LEU A 6 -15.01 -12.90 -38.65
C LEU A 6 -13.72 -12.07 -38.49
N PRO A 7 -13.19 -11.35 -39.52
CA PRO A 7 -11.96 -10.59 -39.35
C PRO A 7 -12.09 -9.39 -38.39
N ALA A 8 -13.30 -8.82 -38.26
CA ALA A 8 -13.57 -7.74 -37.32
C ALA A 8 -13.55 -8.21 -35.85
N ALA A 9 -14.08 -9.41 -35.57
CA ALA A 9 -14.07 -10.00 -34.24
C ALA A 9 -12.64 -10.35 -33.76
N SER A 10 -11.78 -10.84 -34.65
CA SER A 10 -10.37 -11.11 -34.34
C SER A 10 -9.56 -9.83 -34.07
N ALA A 11 -9.87 -8.71 -34.74
CA ALA A 11 -9.21 -7.44 -34.52
C ALA A 11 -9.60 -6.82 -33.15
N MET A 12 -10.85 -6.97 -32.72
CA MET A 12 -11.29 -6.51 -31.39
C MET A 12 -10.74 -7.38 -30.25
N ALA A 13 -10.50 -8.67 -30.48
CA ALA A 13 -9.86 -9.54 -29.50
C ALA A 13 -8.36 -9.20 -29.27
N LEU A 14 -7.67 -8.67 -30.30
CA LEU A 14 -6.30 -8.15 -30.15
C LEU A 14 -6.26 -6.77 -29.47
N ALA A 15 -7.30 -5.96 -29.59
CA ALA A 15 -7.43 -4.69 -28.88
C ALA A 15 -7.74 -4.84 -27.37
N ALA A 16 -8.20 -6.02 -26.94
CA ALA A 16 -8.31 -6.39 -25.53
C ALA A 16 -6.95 -6.80 -24.91
N GLY A 17 -5.88 -6.79 -25.71
CA GLY A 17 -4.52 -7.09 -25.29
C GLY A 17 -3.92 -5.94 -24.49
N ALA A 18 -3.86 -6.16 -23.18
CA ALA A 18 -3.15 -5.36 -22.18
C ALA A 18 -3.74 -3.97 -21.90
N ALA A 19 -4.80 -3.96 -21.09
CA ALA A 19 -4.83 -2.96 -20.02
C ALA A 19 -3.55 -3.17 -19.18
N HIS A 20 -2.45 -2.55 -19.60
CA HIS A 20 -1.31 -2.31 -18.74
C HIS A 20 -1.77 -1.28 -17.71
N ALA A 21 -2.62 -1.71 -16.77
CA ALA A 21 -2.88 -0.98 -15.56
C ALA A 21 -1.52 -0.87 -14.85
N GLN A 22 -0.77 0.18 -15.15
CA GLN A 22 0.47 0.51 -14.48
C GLN A 22 0.08 1.00 -13.08
N SER A 23 -0.27 0.05 -12.20
CA SER A 23 -0.70 0.32 -10.84
C SER A 23 0.47 1.00 -10.12
N ASN A 24 0.28 2.25 -9.69
CA ASN A 24 1.29 2.96 -8.93
C ASN A 24 1.11 2.63 -7.45
N VAL A 25 1.84 1.61 -6.96
CA VAL A 25 1.91 1.31 -5.53
C VAL A 25 2.83 2.32 -4.87
N THR A 26 2.28 3.14 -3.99
CA THR A 26 3.07 3.99 -3.11
C THR A 26 3.35 3.25 -1.80
N ILE A 27 4.62 2.97 -1.54
CA ILE A 27 5.10 2.56 -0.23
C ILE A 27 5.35 3.82 0.59
N TYR A 28 4.76 3.89 1.78
CA TYR A 28 4.88 5.05 2.67
C TYR A 28 4.97 4.62 4.13
N GLY A 29 5.36 5.54 5.01
CA GLY A 29 5.44 5.25 6.44
C GLY A 29 6.22 6.31 7.19
N PHE A 30 6.34 6.11 8.49
CA PHE A 30 7.21 6.90 9.35
C PHE A 30 7.76 6.04 10.48
N VAL A 31 8.96 6.40 10.92
CA VAL A 31 9.61 5.84 12.11
C VAL A 31 9.60 6.93 13.17
N ASP A 32 9.00 6.63 14.30
CA ASP A 32 9.02 7.49 15.49
C ASP A 32 9.79 6.76 16.58
N GLN A 33 10.91 7.33 16.99
CA GLN A 33 11.74 6.82 18.07
C GLN A 33 12.39 7.98 18.80
N ALA A 34 12.39 7.92 20.13
CA ALA A 34 12.97 8.95 20.96
C ALA A 34 13.82 8.34 22.09
N VAL A 35 14.73 9.13 22.64
CA VAL A 35 15.46 8.80 23.86
C VAL A 35 15.01 9.79 24.93
N GLY A 36 14.57 9.25 26.07
CA GLY A 36 14.01 10.00 27.18
C GLY A 36 14.84 9.86 28.45
N ARG A 37 14.67 10.84 29.32
CA ARG A 37 15.10 10.78 30.72
C ARG A 37 13.97 11.30 31.59
N ASN A 38 13.53 10.49 32.55
CA ASN A 38 12.53 10.91 33.52
C ASN A 38 13.17 11.85 34.55
N ALA A 39 12.42 12.85 35.00
CA ALA A 39 12.87 13.77 36.03
C ALA A 39 13.26 13.01 37.31
N GLY A 40 14.40 13.38 37.90
CA GLY A 40 14.91 12.75 39.12
C GLY A 40 15.58 11.37 38.92
N GLN A 41 15.65 10.84 37.70
CA GLN A 41 16.33 9.56 37.43
C GLN A 41 17.75 9.75 36.89
N THR A 42 18.66 8.85 37.24
CA THR A 42 20.00 8.75 36.64
C THR A 42 19.96 7.72 35.52
N GLY A 43 20.11 8.17 34.27
CA GLY A 43 20.09 7.31 33.09
C GLY A 43 19.12 7.77 32.00
N THR A 44 19.34 7.28 30.78
CA THR A 44 18.46 7.47 29.61
C THR A 44 17.83 6.15 29.22
N HIS A 45 16.63 6.19 28.65
CA HIS A 45 15.95 5.01 28.09
C HIS A 45 15.43 5.32 26.69
N VAL A 46 15.31 4.28 25.86
CA VAL A 46 14.60 4.38 24.58
C VAL A 46 13.11 4.44 24.88
N LEU A 47 12.43 5.40 24.28
CA LEU A 47 10.98 5.52 24.33
C LEU A 47 10.42 4.69 23.18
N ASP A 48 9.70 3.62 23.52
CA ASP A 48 8.93 2.85 22.56
C ASP A 48 7.73 3.68 22.10
N SER A 49 7.90 4.46 21.02
CA SER A 49 6.76 5.05 20.34
C SER A 49 6.04 3.97 19.55
N THR A 50 4.79 3.69 19.95
CA THR A 50 3.89 2.79 19.21
C THR A 50 3.42 3.40 17.88
N GLY A 51 3.92 4.59 17.51
CA GLY A 51 3.49 5.35 16.35
C GLY A 51 3.98 4.83 15.02
N SER A 52 5.16 4.18 14.98
CA SER A 52 5.83 3.76 13.75
C SER A 52 4.94 2.91 12.84
N ARG A 53 4.91 3.25 11.55
CA ARG A 53 4.01 2.66 10.55
C ARG A 53 4.72 2.44 9.22
N LEU A 54 4.36 1.33 8.58
CA LEU A 54 4.68 1.04 7.19
C LEU A 54 3.39 0.72 6.46
N GLY A 55 3.18 1.32 5.30
CA GLY A 55 1.97 1.15 4.53
C GLY A 55 2.20 1.12 3.03
N PHE A 56 1.20 0.58 2.35
CA PHE A 56 1.09 0.45 0.91
C PHE A 56 -0.25 1.04 0.50
N LYS A 57 -0.24 1.94 -0.48
CA LYS A 57 -1.46 2.47 -1.06
C LYS A 57 -1.38 2.48 -2.57
N GLY A 58 -2.53 2.44 -3.22
CA GLY A 58 -2.60 2.53 -4.66
C GLY A 58 -4.02 2.75 -5.14
N GLU A 59 -4.11 3.18 -6.40
CA GLU A 59 -5.35 3.32 -7.14
C GLU A 59 -5.16 2.66 -8.50
N GLU A 60 -6.16 1.91 -8.94
CA GLU A 60 -6.22 1.21 -10.21
C GLU A 60 -7.43 1.72 -10.99
N ASP A 61 -7.20 2.18 -12.22
CA ASP A 61 -8.25 2.51 -13.17
C ASP A 61 -8.82 1.21 -13.74
N LEU A 62 -10.13 1.00 -13.56
CA LEU A 62 -10.84 -0.18 -14.04
C LEU A 62 -11.52 0.05 -15.40
N GLY A 63 -11.34 1.23 -16.00
CA GLY A 63 -12.02 1.66 -17.22
C GLY A 63 -13.41 2.25 -16.95
N ASP A 64 -13.99 2.88 -17.97
CA ASP A 64 -15.36 3.44 -17.94
C ASP A 64 -15.65 4.38 -16.75
N GLY A 65 -14.62 5.04 -16.23
CA GLY A 65 -14.72 5.95 -15.09
C GLY A 65 -14.76 5.25 -13.71
N LEU A 66 -14.61 3.92 -13.67
CA LEU A 66 -14.51 3.16 -12.43
C LEU A 66 -13.07 3.07 -11.93
N LYS A 67 -12.89 3.09 -10.61
CA LYS A 67 -11.59 2.97 -9.95
C LYS A 67 -11.66 2.04 -8.74
N ALA A 68 -10.58 1.31 -8.50
CA ALA A 68 -10.34 0.60 -7.24
C ALA A 68 -9.20 1.27 -6.48
N SER A 69 -9.33 1.38 -5.16
CA SER A 69 -8.28 1.93 -4.30
C SER A 69 -8.02 1.00 -3.12
N PHE A 70 -6.76 0.92 -2.68
CA PHE A 70 -6.40 0.18 -1.47
C PHE A 70 -5.46 0.98 -0.56
N LEU A 71 -5.56 0.68 0.73
CA LEU A 71 -4.66 1.15 1.77
C LEU A 71 -4.41 -0.01 2.74
N LEU A 72 -3.15 -0.41 2.87
CA LEU A 72 -2.72 -1.42 3.82
C LEU A 72 -1.66 -0.82 4.72
N GLU A 73 -1.91 -0.73 6.02
CA GLU A 73 -0.96 -0.15 6.97
C GLU A 73 -0.75 -1.10 8.15
N GLN A 74 0.51 -1.29 8.54
CA GLN A 74 0.90 -2.03 9.73
C GLN A 74 1.70 -1.15 10.69
N ARG A 75 1.49 -1.38 11.98
CA ARG A 75 2.33 -0.80 13.04
C ARG A 75 3.41 -1.78 13.43
N PHE A 76 4.60 -1.28 13.71
CA PHE A 76 5.74 -2.11 14.12
C PHE A 76 6.54 -1.42 15.22
N SER A 77 7.24 -2.21 16.04
CA SER A 77 8.25 -1.70 16.97
C SER A 77 9.48 -1.27 16.17
N PRO A 78 9.91 0.00 16.24
CA PRO A 78 11.10 0.45 15.53
C PRO A 78 12.39 -0.17 16.09
N GLN A 79 12.36 -0.77 17.30
CA GLN A 79 13.53 -1.38 17.90
C GLN A 79 13.91 -2.73 17.29
N ASN A 80 12.92 -3.52 16.86
CA ASN A 80 13.14 -4.90 16.42
C ASN A 80 12.21 -5.40 15.31
N GLY A 81 11.37 -4.53 14.76
CA GLY A 81 10.44 -4.87 13.68
C GLY A 81 9.23 -5.71 14.09
N THR A 82 9.06 -6.02 15.39
CA THR A 82 7.91 -6.79 15.87
C THR A 82 6.61 -6.07 15.52
N ALA A 83 5.69 -6.80 14.88
CA ALA A 83 4.37 -6.31 14.58
C ALA A 83 3.61 -5.90 15.85
N ALA A 84 2.93 -4.76 15.82
CA ALA A 84 2.04 -4.37 16.91
C ALA A 84 0.75 -5.22 16.87
N THR A 85 0.13 -5.40 18.03
CA THR A 85 -1.17 -6.07 18.16
C THR A 85 -2.26 -5.05 18.50
N PRO A 86 -3.40 -5.05 17.78
CA PRO A 86 -3.71 -5.84 16.59
C PRO A 86 -2.90 -5.39 15.35
N PHE A 87 -2.61 -6.35 14.45
CA PHE A 87 -1.76 -6.14 13.26
C PHE A 87 -2.34 -5.11 12.29
N PHE A 88 -3.65 -5.16 12.07
CA PHE A 88 -4.41 -4.16 11.34
C PHE A 88 -5.38 -3.49 12.30
N LYS A 89 -5.28 -2.17 12.42
CA LYS A 89 -6.32 -1.35 13.04
C LYS A 89 -6.93 -0.52 11.91
N GLY A 90 -8.00 -1.06 11.32
CA GLY A 90 -8.82 -0.35 10.33
C GLY A 90 -9.37 0.94 10.90
#